data_AF-A0AA39CT85-F1
#
_entry.id   AF-A0AA39CT85-F1
#
_cell.length_a   1.000
_cell.length_b   1.000
_cell.length_c   1.000
_cell.angle_alpha   90.00
_cell.angle_beta   90.00
_cell.angle_gamma   90.00
#
_symmetry.space_group_name_H-M   'P 1'
#
loop_
_entity.id
_entity.type
_entity.pdbx_description
1 polymer ?
#
loop_
_entity_poly.entity_id
_entity_poly.type
_entity_poly.pdbx_seq_one_letter_code
_entity_poly.pdbx_strand_id
1 'polypeptide(L)'
;RARAGRLRLVGDGNNKVDTTYIDNAALAHFLAFEALAPGAACAGKAYFISNGEPLPMRELVNKLLQAVGAPTVDKAISFETAYRIGAICERLWPLLRLRGEPPLTRFLAEQLCTPHWYSMEPARRDFGYVPQPSLGTEIAITGCTPADAQDGHNATHGRPPARSTMLHYAVIFFVIAIIAAVLGFSGIAGAASNIAWILFVVFLVLAVISMFRKRT
;
A
#
# COMPACT_ATOMS: atom_id res chain seq x y z
N ARG A 1 -13.35 -2.34 14.50
CA ARG A 1 -13.57 -1.04 15.19
C ARG A 1 -14.99 -0.49 14.97
N ALA A 2 -15.50 -0.49 13.73
CA ALA A 2 -16.86 -0.05 13.41
C ALA A 2 -17.95 -0.83 14.17
N ARG A 3 -17.94 -2.18 14.11
CA ARG A 3 -18.89 -3.03 14.86
C ARG A 3 -18.88 -2.80 16.39
N ALA A 4 -17.77 -2.29 16.93
CA ALA A 4 -17.64 -1.96 18.35
C ALA A 4 -17.98 -0.49 18.67
N GLY A 5 -18.50 0.28 17.70
CA GLY A 5 -18.87 1.69 17.87
C GLY A 5 -17.70 2.66 18.12
N ARG A 6 -16.45 2.20 17.94
CA ARG A 6 -15.22 2.95 18.25
C ARG A 6 -14.61 3.68 17.05
N LEU A 7 -15.13 3.48 15.84
CA LEU A 7 -14.64 4.18 14.66
C LEU A 7 -15.08 5.65 14.69
N ARG A 8 -14.17 6.56 14.39
CA ARG A 8 -14.40 8.00 14.27
C ARG A 8 -13.69 8.49 13.01
N LEU A 9 -14.33 9.39 12.28
CA LEU A 9 -13.69 10.13 11.20
C LEU A 9 -12.84 11.26 11.80
N VAL A 10 -11.80 11.67 11.11
CA VAL A 10 -10.98 12.83 11.50
C VAL A 10 -11.31 13.97 10.53
N GLY A 11 -11.60 15.15 11.07
CA GLY A 11 -12.11 16.28 10.28
C GLY A 11 -13.59 16.13 9.92
N ASP A 12 -14.04 16.82 8.87
CA ASP A 12 -15.42 16.77 8.40
C ASP A 12 -15.71 15.57 7.48
N GLY A 13 -14.66 14.94 6.96
CA GLY A 13 -14.73 13.81 6.03
C GLY A 13 -15.07 14.20 4.60
N ASN A 14 -15.04 15.50 4.26
CA ASN A 14 -15.26 16.02 2.91
C ASN A 14 -13.98 16.09 2.08
N ASN A 15 -12.83 15.77 2.68
CA ASN A 15 -11.58 15.67 1.96
C ASN A 15 -11.69 14.61 0.86
N LYS A 16 -11.41 15.04 -0.36
CA LYS A 16 -11.45 14.17 -1.54
C LYS A 16 -10.24 13.24 -1.53
N VAL A 17 -10.51 11.96 -1.67
CA VAL A 17 -9.51 10.91 -1.79
C VAL A 17 -9.89 10.03 -2.96
N ASP A 18 -8.88 9.64 -3.72
CA ASP A 18 -9.04 8.66 -4.79
C ASP A 18 -8.35 7.35 -4.39
N THR A 19 -8.98 6.24 -4.75
CA THR A 19 -8.51 4.89 -4.44
C THR A 19 -8.13 4.20 -5.72
N THR A 20 -6.96 3.60 -5.75
CA THR A 20 -6.49 2.86 -6.92
C THR A 20 -6.91 1.39 -6.82
N TYR A 21 -7.62 0.88 -7.84
CA TYR A 21 -7.87 -0.55 -7.96
C TYR A 21 -6.57 -1.26 -8.34
N ILE A 22 -6.34 -2.45 -7.78
CA ILE A 22 -5.06 -3.15 -7.97
C ILE A 22 -4.78 -3.49 -9.43
N ASP A 23 -5.80 -3.84 -10.23
CA ASP A 23 -5.61 -4.12 -11.66
C ASP A 23 -5.22 -2.84 -12.43
N ASN A 24 -5.71 -1.67 -12.02
CA ASN A 24 -5.34 -0.38 -12.61
C ASN A 24 -3.90 0.00 -12.22
N ALA A 25 -3.51 -0.22 -10.96
CA ALA A 25 -2.13 -0.05 -10.52
C ALA A 25 -1.18 -0.96 -11.29
N ALA A 26 -1.53 -2.24 -11.47
CA ALA A 26 -0.74 -3.19 -12.24
C ALA A 26 -0.67 -2.81 -13.73
N LEU A 27 -1.79 -2.40 -14.32
CA LEU A 27 -1.85 -1.91 -15.70
C LEU A 27 -0.90 -0.73 -15.93
N ALA A 28 -0.87 0.24 -15.02
CA ALA A 28 0.04 1.38 -15.13
C ALA A 28 1.52 0.94 -15.18
N HIS A 29 1.90 -0.04 -14.36
CA HIS A 29 3.26 -0.59 -14.36
C HIS A 29 3.57 -1.30 -15.69
N PHE A 30 2.61 -2.05 -16.22
CA PHE A 30 2.79 -2.77 -17.48
C PHE A 30 2.93 -1.81 -18.66
N LEU A 31 2.08 -0.79 -18.76
CA LEU A 31 2.17 0.24 -19.79
C LEU A 31 3.49 1.03 -19.69
N ALA A 32 3.91 1.38 -18.47
CA ALA A 32 5.19 2.03 -18.25
C ALA A 32 6.37 1.16 -18.68
N PHE A 33 6.30 -0.16 -18.43
CA PHE A 33 7.32 -1.12 -18.86
C PHE A 33 7.36 -1.27 -20.38
N GLU A 34 6.21 -1.41 -21.06
CA GLU A 34 6.14 -1.50 -22.52
C GLU A 34 6.66 -0.23 -23.20
N ALA A 35 6.39 0.94 -22.62
CA ALA A 35 6.88 2.22 -23.12
C ALA A 35 8.36 2.48 -22.82
N LEU A 36 8.99 1.67 -21.96
CA LEU A 36 10.36 1.92 -21.49
C LEU A 36 11.39 1.50 -22.54
N ALA A 37 12.11 2.48 -23.07
CA ALA A 37 13.25 2.30 -23.96
C ALA A 37 14.33 3.38 -23.66
N PRO A 38 15.57 3.23 -24.17
CA PRO A 38 16.56 4.29 -24.07
C PRO A 38 16.02 5.62 -24.62
N GLY A 39 15.97 6.66 -23.78
CA GLY A 39 15.42 7.96 -24.15
C GLY A 39 13.89 8.10 -24.07
N ALA A 40 13.17 7.07 -23.59
CA ALA A 40 11.72 7.14 -23.42
C ALA A 40 11.31 8.27 -22.46
N ALA A 41 10.19 8.92 -22.77
CA ALA A 41 9.67 10.02 -21.96
C ALA A 41 9.39 9.62 -20.50
N CYS A 42 9.08 8.34 -20.25
CA CYS A 42 8.82 7.79 -18.93
C CYS A 42 10.07 7.47 -18.10
N ALA A 43 11.25 7.36 -18.72
CA ALA A 43 12.46 6.89 -18.05
C ALA A 43 12.90 7.84 -16.93
N GLY A 44 13.10 7.29 -15.72
CA GLY A 44 13.61 8.04 -14.56
C GLY A 44 12.62 9.00 -13.90
N LYS A 45 11.34 8.98 -14.29
CA LYS A 45 10.31 9.86 -13.73
C LYS A 45 9.39 9.12 -12.76
N ALA A 46 8.89 9.84 -11.76
CA ALA A 46 7.86 9.37 -10.84
C ALA A 46 6.48 9.86 -11.29
N TYR A 47 5.47 8.98 -11.18
CA TYR A 47 4.11 9.22 -11.64
C TYR A 47 3.10 8.94 -10.53
N PHE A 48 2.02 9.73 -10.49
CA PHE A 48 0.84 9.41 -9.68
C PHE A 48 -0.12 8.56 -10.51
N ILE A 49 -0.54 7.42 -9.94
CA ILE A 49 -1.48 6.49 -10.55
C ILE A 49 -2.70 6.40 -9.65
N SER A 50 -3.88 6.52 -10.25
CA SER A 50 -5.16 6.49 -9.52
C SER A 50 -6.32 6.04 -10.42
N ASN A 51 -7.54 6.00 -9.88
CA ASN A 51 -8.72 5.57 -10.65
C ASN A 51 -9.45 6.70 -11.36
N GLY A 52 -9.25 7.97 -10.97
CA GLY A 52 -9.92 9.10 -11.63
C GLY A 52 -11.27 9.49 -11.02
N GLU A 53 -11.68 8.84 -9.94
CA GLU A 53 -13.03 8.98 -9.35
C GLU A 53 -12.92 9.40 -7.87
N PRO A 54 -12.45 10.64 -7.57
CA PRO A 54 -12.26 11.07 -6.20
C PRO A 54 -13.58 11.17 -5.44
N LEU A 55 -13.66 10.49 -4.30
CA LEU A 55 -14.81 10.49 -3.40
C LEU A 55 -14.49 11.23 -2.10
N PRO A 56 -15.48 11.83 -1.41
CA PRO A 56 -15.32 12.27 -0.03
C PRO A 56 -14.90 11.09 0.86
N MET A 57 -13.92 11.29 1.75
CA MET A 57 -13.43 10.24 2.67
C MET A 57 -14.56 9.54 3.44
N ARG A 58 -15.55 10.31 3.91
CA ARG A 58 -16.72 9.76 4.62
C ARG A 58 -17.50 8.79 3.74
N GLU A 59 -17.73 9.15 2.49
CA GLU A 59 -18.47 8.33 1.54
C GLU A 59 -17.70 7.04 1.23
N LEU A 60 -16.40 7.16 0.96
CA LEU A 60 -15.52 6.02 0.72
C LEU A 60 -15.53 5.04 1.91
N VAL A 61 -15.33 5.53 3.13
CA VAL A 61 -15.32 4.70 4.34
C VAL A 61 -16.66 4.02 4.55
N ASN A 62 -17.77 4.74 4.37
CA ASN A 62 -19.11 4.16 4.57
C ASN A 62 -19.47 3.13 3.50
N LYS A 63 -19.07 3.34 2.24
CA LYS A 63 -19.18 2.34 1.16
C LYS A 63 -18.42 1.06 1.51
N LEU A 64 -17.18 1.19 2.01
CA LEU A 64 -16.38 0.04 2.46
C LEU A 64 -17.02 -0.68 3.67
N LEU A 65 -17.60 0.06 4.61
CA LEU A 65 -18.29 -0.53 5.77
C LEU A 65 -19.54 -1.29 5.35
N GLN A 66 -20.33 -0.74 4.44
CA GLN A 66 -21.52 -1.38 3.90
C GLN A 66 -21.17 -2.68 3.16
N ALA A 67 -20.11 -2.66 2.35
CA ALA A 67 -19.60 -3.83 1.64
C ALA A 67 -19.30 -5.03 2.55
N VAL A 68 -18.85 -4.77 3.78
CA VAL A 68 -18.52 -5.81 4.77
C VAL A 68 -19.61 -6.04 5.82
N GLY A 69 -20.81 -5.48 5.61
CA GLY A 69 -21.95 -5.57 6.53
C GLY A 69 -21.65 -4.97 7.91
N ALA A 70 -20.88 -3.88 7.96
CA ALA A 70 -20.58 -3.13 9.17
C ALA A 70 -21.42 -1.84 9.26
N PRO A 71 -21.73 -1.35 10.48
CA PRO A 71 -22.46 -0.10 10.64
C PRO A 71 -21.63 1.08 10.10
N THR A 72 -22.30 2.04 9.47
CA THR A 72 -21.70 3.29 8.97
C THR A 72 -21.17 4.14 10.12
N VAL A 73 -20.28 5.08 9.80
CA VAL A 73 -19.69 6.02 10.76
C VAL A 73 -20.05 7.46 10.41
N ASP A 74 -20.77 8.11 11.33
CA ASP A 74 -21.09 9.53 11.22
C ASP A 74 -20.28 10.39 12.18
N LYS A 75 -19.83 9.77 13.29
CA LYS A 75 -19.10 10.44 14.36
C LYS A 75 -17.71 10.85 13.88
N ALA A 76 -17.40 12.13 14.05
CA ALA A 76 -16.10 12.70 13.72
C ALA A 76 -15.43 13.35 14.94
N ILE A 77 -14.11 13.47 14.89
CA ILE A 77 -13.30 14.28 15.80
C ILE A 77 -12.64 15.39 14.98
N SER A 78 -12.51 16.61 15.55
CA SER A 78 -11.86 17.71 14.85
C SER A 78 -10.38 17.40 14.59
N PHE A 79 -9.83 17.95 13.51
CA PHE A 79 -8.42 17.82 13.17
C PHE A 79 -7.51 18.20 14.34
N GLU A 80 -7.78 19.34 14.99
CA GLU A 80 -6.99 19.82 16.11
C GLU A 80 -7.00 18.85 17.30
N THR A 81 -8.17 18.27 17.61
CA THR A 81 -8.30 17.28 18.68
C THR A 81 -7.52 16.01 18.33
N ALA A 82 -7.65 15.53 17.10
CA ALA A 82 -6.91 14.37 16.61
C ALA A 82 -5.40 14.60 16.63
N TYR A 83 -4.94 15.79 16.23
CA TYR A 83 -3.53 16.16 16.22
C TYR A 83 -2.95 16.19 17.64
N ARG A 84 -3.66 16.80 18.60
CA ARG A 84 -3.26 16.81 20.02
C ARG A 84 -3.21 15.41 20.62
N ILE A 85 -4.21 14.57 20.34
CA ILE A 85 -4.22 13.15 20.77
C ILE A 85 -3.01 12.43 20.18
N GLY A 86 -2.73 12.61 18.88
CA GLY A 86 -1.57 12.05 18.20
C GLY A 86 -0.25 12.44 18.86
N ALA A 87 -0.08 13.73 19.21
CA ALA A 87 1.11 14.23 19.90
C ALA A 87 1.30 13.58 21.29
N ILE A 88 0.21 13.45 22.05
CA ILE A 88 0.22 12.79 23.37
C ILE A 88 0.57 11.31 23.22
N CYS A 89 -0.08 10.61 22.29
CA CYS A 89 0.18 9.20 22.02
C CYS A 89 1.64 8.97 21.62
N GLU A 90 2.18 9.75 20.69
CA GLU A 90 3.59 9.67 20.28
C GLU A 90 4.58 9.92 21.42
N ARG A 91 4.23 10.80 22.37
CA ARG A 91 5.07 11.08 23.54
C ARG A 91 5.01 9.97 24.59
N LEU A 92 3.81 9.45 24.85
CA LEU A 92 3.56 8.46 25.90
C LEU A 92 3.92 7.03 25.48
N TRP A 93 3.74 6.65 24.21
CA TRP A 93 4.03 5.28 23.74
C TRP A 93 5.48 4.84 24.01
N PRO A 94 6.51 5.62 23.63
CA PRO A 94 7.90 5.26 23.93
C PRO A 94 8.21 5.43 25.42
N LEU A 95 7.60 6.42 26.10
CA LEU A 95 7.83 6.69 27.52
C LEU A 95 7.33 5.55 28.41
N LEU A 96 6.15 5.02 28.11
CA LEU A 96 5.50 3.92 28.84
C LEU A 96 5.92 2.53 28.33
N ARG A 97 6.81 2.47 27.31
CA ARG A 97 7.28 1.23 26.67
C ARG A 97 6.14 0.31 26.23
N LEU A 98 5.07 0.89 25.69
CA LEU A 98 3.92 0.13 25.21
C LEU A 98 4.30 -0.63 23.93
N ARG A 99 3.79 -1.85 23.79
CA ARG A 99 4.00 -2.68 22.59
C ARG A 99 3.14 -2.17 21.43
N GLY A 100 3.70 -2.26 20.21
CA GLY A 100 3.03 -1.87 18.97
C GLY A 100 3.09 -0.38 18.67
N GLU A 101 2.37 0.05 17.65
CA GLU A 101 2.32 1.45 17.21
C GLU A 101 1.25 2.24 17.98
N PRO A 102 1.48 3.54 18.23
CA PRO A 102 0.46 4.40 18.81
C PRO A 102 -0.82 4.40 17.96
N PRO A 103 -2.01 4.37 18.58
CA PRO A 103 -3.28 4.22 17.88
C PRO A 103 -3.63 5.41 16.98
N LEU A 104 -3.03 6.57 17.25
CA LEU A 104 -3.09 7.78 16.45
C LEU A 104 -1.73 8.49 16.52
N THR A 105 -1.22 8.90 15.38
CA THR A 105 -0.06 9.78 15.24
C THR A 105 -0.50 11.12 14.67
N ARG A 106 0.32 12.16 14.83
CA ARG A 106 0.12 13.46 14.18
C ARG A 106 0.09 13.29 12.66
N PHE A 107 1.00 12.47 12.14
CA PHE A 107 1.04 12.11 10.72
C PHE A 107 -0.26 11.47 10.25
N LEU A 108 -0.78 10.47 10.98
CA LEU A 108 -2.05 9.83 10.62
C LEU A 108 -3.23 10.81 10.68
N ALA A 109 -3.28 11.70 11.69
CA ALA A 109 -4.32 12.73 11.78
C ALA A 109 -4.29 13.70 10.60
N GLU A 110 -3.10 14.07 10.14
CA GLU A 110 -2.88 14.93 8.97
C GLU A 110 -3.24 14.22 7.66
N GLN A 111 -2.77 12.98 7.47
CA GLN A 111 -3.09 12.16 6.31
C GLN A 111 -4.61 11.95 6.13
N LEU A 112 -5.35 11.78 7.23
CA LEU A 112 -6.79 11.56 7.19
C LEU A 112 -7.60 12.82 6.86
N CYS A 113 -7.06 14.02 7.08
CA CYS A 113 -7.74 15.29 6.81
C CYS A 113 -7.33 15.94 5.50
N THR A 114 -6.15 15.62 4.99
CA THR A 114 -5.64 16.23 3.76
C THR A 114 -6.31 15.59 2.53
N PRO A 115 -6.75 16.38 1.53
CA PRO A 115 -7.17 15.85 0.25
C PRO A 115 -5.98 15.22 -0.49
N HIS A 116 -6.13 13.98 -0.96
CA HIS A 116 -5.08 13.26 -1.68
C HIS A 116 -5.63 12.73 -3.00
N TRP A 117 -5.68 13.63 -3.97
CA TRP A 117 -6.03 13.38 -5.35
C TRP A 117 -4.99 14.07 -6.23
N TYR A 118 -4.45 13.36 -7.21
CA TYR A 118 -3.34 13.83 -8.04
C TYR A 118 -3.65 13.66 -9.52
N SER A 119 -3.09 14.56 -10.33
CA SER A 119 -3.23 14.47 -11.78
C SER A 119 -2.41 13.30 -12.33
N MET A 120 -3.09 12.47 -13.13
CA MET A 120 -2.49 11.38 -13.89
C MET A 120 -2.12 11.81 -15.31
N GLU A 121 -2.21 13.11 -15.63
CA GLU A 121 -1.92 13.62 -16.97
C GLU A 121 -0.52 13.25 -17.45
N PRO A 122 0.55 13.31 -16.63
CA PRO A 122 1.87 12.87 -17.07
C PRO A 122 1.90 11.38 -17.44
N ALA A 123 1.17 10.52 -16.71
CA ALA A 123 1.11 9.09 -16.98
C ALA A 123 0.33 8.79 -18.27
N ARG A 124 -0.76 9.52 -18.48
CA ARG A 124 -1.56 9.46 -19.72
C ARG A 124 -0.73 9.91 -20.92
N ARG A 125 0.01 11.00 -20.80
CA ARG A 125 0.86 11.54 -21.86
C ARG A 125 2.06 10.65 -22.19
N ASP A 126 2.78 10.19 -21.17
CA ASP A 126 4.10 9.58 -21.35
C ASP A 126 4.02 8.08 -21.68
N PHE A 127 2.97 7.38 -21.27
CA PHE A 127 2.78 5.94 -21.53
C PHE A 127 1.31 5.51 -21.70
N GLY A 128 0.40 6.44 -22.00
CA GLY A 128 -0.96 6.11 -22.40
C GLY A 128 -1.88 5.59 -21.29
N TYR A 129 -1.54 5.80 -20.02
CA TYR A 129 -2.36 5.30 -18.91
C TYR A 129 -3.76 5.94 -18.88
N VAL A 130 -4.78 5.09 -18.97
CA VAL A 130 -6.19 5.42 -18.75
C VAL A 130 -6.75 4.41 -17.76
N PRO A 131 -7.29 4.85 -16.60
CA PRO A 131 -7.90 3.95 -15.64
C PRO A 131 -9.04 3.17 -16.29
N GLN A 132 -9.05 1.85 -16.10
CA GLN A 132 -10.16 1.04 -16.58
C GLN A 132 -11.27 1.06 -15.54
N PRO A 133 -12.55 1.21 -15.97
CA PRO A 133 -13.68 1.03 -15.08
C PRO A 133 -13.67 -0.42 -14.62
N SER A 134 -13.22 -0.64 -13.39
CA SER A 134 -13.22 -1.99 -12.83
C SER A 134 -14.64 -2.35 -12.43
N LEU A 135 -15.14 -3.46 -12.97
CA LEU A 135 -16.34 -4.15 -12.47
C LEU A 135 -16.28 -4.36 -10.94
N GLY A 136 -15.06 -4.41 -10.39
CA GLY A 136 -14.78 -4.58 -8.95
C GLY A 136 -15.12 -3.39 -8.06
N THR A 137 -15.02 -2.13 -8.53
CA THR A 137 -15.46 -0.97 -7.73
C THR A 137 -16.97 -0.98 -7.55
N GLU A 138 -17.72 -1.37 -8.58
CA GLU A 138 -19.17 -1.48 -8.52
C GLU A 138 -19.62 -2.72 -7.72
N ILE A 139 -18.99 -3.89 -7.94
CA ILE A 139 -19.31 -5.13 -7.19
C ILE A 139 -18.93 -5.03 -5.71
N ALA A 140 -17.76 -4.45 -5.39
CA ALA A 140 -17.33 -4.31 -4.01
C ALA A 140 -18.11 -3.25 -3.23
N ILE A 141 -18.75 -2.28 -3.90
CA ILE A 141 -19.51 -1.19 -3.26
C ILE A 141 -21.02 -1.46 -3.28
N THR A 142 -21.54 -2.15 -4.28
CA THR A 142 -22.99 -2.43 -4.44
C THR A 142 -23.45 -3.71 -3.71
N GLY A 143 -22.54 -4.53 -3.20
CA GLY A 143 -22.94 -5.71 -2.41
C GLY A 143 -23.70 -6.77 -3.20
N CYS A 144 -23.47 -6.86 -4.53
CA CYS A 144 -23.92 -8.01 -5.29
C CYS A 144 -23.25 -9.27 -4.74
N THR A 145 -24.05 -10.26 -4.40
CA THR A 145 -23.54 -11.54 -3.91
C THR A 145 -22.95 -12.34 -5.07
N PRO A 146 -22.01 -13.28 -4.82
CA PRO A 146 -21.45 -14.14 -5.87
C PRO A 146 -22.49 -14.95 -6.67
N ALA A 147 -23.73 -15.04 -6.17
CA ALA A 147 -24.85 -15.70 -6.83
C ALA A 147 -25.41 -14.90 -8.02
N ASP A 148 -25.30 -13.57 -8.01
CA ASP A 148 -25.84 -12.70 -9.06
C ASP A 148 -24.88 -12.58 -10.27
N ALA A 149 -23.65 -13.04 -10.12
CA ALA A 149 -22.60 -12.95 -11.14
C ALA A 149 -22.59 -14.11 -12.15
N GLN A 150 -23.44 -15.13 -11.96
CA GLN A 150 -23.45 -16.32 -12.83
C GLN A 150 -24.40 -16.20 -14.04
N ASP A 151 -25.27 -15.19 -14.11
CA ASP A 151 -26.20 -14.99 -15.24
C ASP A 151 -25.60 -14.18 -16.42
N GLY A 152 -24.27 -14.03 -16.46
CA GLY A 152 -23.53 -13.28 -17.48
C GLY A 152 -23.06 -14.08 -18.69
N HIS A 153 -23.64 -15.25 -18.99
CA HIS A 153 -23.17 -16.14 -20.07
C HIS A 153 -23.28 -15.57 -21.50
N ASN A 154 -23.83 -14.36 -21.70
CA ASN A 154 -23.97 -13.74 -23.02
C ASN A 154 -23.58 -12.24 -23.09
N ALA A 155 -22.59 -11.81 -22.32
CA ALA A 155 -21.96 -10.50 -22.57
C ALA A 155 -20.65 -10.68 -23.35
N THR A 156 -20.75 -10.61 -24.68
CA THR A 156 -19.62 -10.32 -25.56
C THR A 156 -19.13 -8.89 -25.31
N HIS A 157 -18.53 -8.65 -24.16
CA HIS A 157 -17.75 -7.44 -23.89
C HIS A 157 -16.30 -7.77 -24.25
N GLY A 158 -15.76 -7.07 -25.24
CA GLY A 158 -14.37 -7.19 -25.67
C GLY A 158 -13.45 -7.08 -24.47
N ARG A 159 -12.95 -8.23 -24.01
CA ARG A 159 -12.03 -8.33 -22.89
C ARG A 159 -10.72 -7.67 -23.31
N PRO A 160 -10.24 -6.61 -22.65
CA PRO A 160 -8.93 -6.07 -22.98
C PRO A 160 -7.86 -7.17 -22.76
N PRO A 161 -6.78 -7.19 -23.56
CA PRO A 161 -5.79 -8.28 -23.61
C PRO A 161 -4.94 -8.47 -22.34
N ALA A 162 -5.27 -7.81 -21.23
CA ALA A 162 -4.41 -7.75 -20.06
C ALA A 162 -4.54 -8.95 -19.11
N ARG A 163 -5.69 -9.63 -19.02
CA ARG A 163 -5.88 -10.65 -17.95
C ARG A 163 -5.06 -11.93 -18.13
N SER A 164 -4.93 -12.44 -19.35
CA SER A 164 -4.04 -13.57 -19.66
C SER A 164 -2.58 -13.17 -19.49
N THR A 165 -2.25 -11.95 -19.87
CA THR A 165 -0.90 -11.38 -19.85
C THR A 165 -0.40 -11.17 -18.41
N MET A 166 -1.23 -10.61 -17.52
CA MET A 166 -0.87 -10.39 -16.11
C MET A 166 -0.67 -11.70 -15.34
N LEU A 167 -1.51 -12.71 -15.57
CA LEU A 167 -1.33 -14.04 -14.94
C LEU A 167 -0.06 -14.72 -15.47
N HIS A 168 0.21 -14.59 -16.77
CA HIS A 168 1.43 -15.11 -17.38
C HIS A 168 2.68 -14.48 -16.75
N TYR A 169 2.73 -13.16 -16.61
CA TYR A 169 3.83 -12.49 -15.92
C TYR A 169 3.92 -12.86 -14.44
N ALA A 170 2.80 -12.97 -13.72
CA ALA A 170 2.80 -13.40 -12.32
C ALA A 170 3.42 -14.80 -12.16
N VAL A 171 3.07 -15.74 -13.06
CA VAL A 171 3.66 -17.08 -13.09
C VAL A 171 5.16 -17.01 -13.45
N ILE A 172 5.54 -16.20 -14.43
CA ILE A 172 6.96 -16.00 -14.78
C ILE A 172 7.75 -15.48 -13.57
N PHE A 173 7.28 -14.42 -12.90
CA PHE A 173 7.93 -13.88 -11.71
C PHE A 173 8.00 -14.90 -10.57
N PHE A 174 6.95 -15.70 -10.39
CA PHE A 174 6.93 -16.78 -9.40
C PHE A 174 7.98 -17.86 -9.70
N VAL A 175 8.08 -18.29 -10.97
CA VAL A 175 9.09 -19.27 -11.40
C VAL A 175 10.51 -18.68 -11.27
N ILE A 176 10.73 -17.43 -11.69
CA ILE A 176 12.02 -16.75 -11.51
C ILE A 176 12.36 -16.64 -10.03
N ALA A 177 11.40 -16.35 -9.14
CA ALA A 177 11.63 -16.27 -7.70
C ALA A 177 12.02 -17.64 -7.11
N ILE A 178 11.38 -18.74 -7.54
CA ILE A 178 11.76 -20.10 -7.14
C ILE A 178 13.16 -20.42 -7.65
N ILE A 179 13.44 -20.16 -8.92
CA ILE A 179 14.76 -20.39 -9.53
C ILE A 179 15.82 -19.57 -8.79
N ALA A 180 15.57 -18.30 -8.47
CA ALA A 180 16.49 -17.46 -7.70
C ALA A 180 16.69 -17.95 -6.26
N ALA A 181 15.62 -18.45 -5.61
CA ALA A 181 15.70 -19.06 -4.29
C ALA A 181 16.55 -20.35 -4.30
N VAL A 182 16.43 -21.17 -5.34
CA VAL A 182 17.16 -22.44 -5.50
C VAL A 182 18.60 -22.23 -6.02
N LEU A 183 18.81 -21.32 -6.96
CA LEU A 183 20.09 -21.07 -7.64
C LEU A 183 21.00 -20.07 -6.94
N GLY A 184 20.60 -19.49 -5.81
CA GLY A 184 21.59 -18.96 -4.87
C GLY A 184 21.48 -17.50 -4.51
N PHE A 185 20.36 -17.13 -3.86
CA PHE A 185 20.50 -16.21 -2.73
C PHE A 185 21.25 -16.83 -1.53
N SER A 186 21.60 -18.13 -1.58
CA SER A 186 22.52 -18.79 -0.64
C SER A 186 24.00 -18.40 -0.84
N GLY A 187 24.41 -17.94 -2.04
CA GLY A 187 25.81 -17.63 -2.34
C GLY A 187 26.30 -16.34 -1.67
N ILE A 188 25.50 -15.27 -1.72
CA ILE A 188 25.82 -13.98 -1.08
C ILE A 188 25.57 -14.06 0.42
N ALA A 189 24.51 -14.76 0.85
CA ALA A 189 24.25 -15.03 2.26
C ALA A 189 25.40 -15.83 2.92
N GLY A 190 25.95 -16.84 2.23
CA GLY A 190 27.11 -17.60 2.70
C GLY A 190 28.37 -16.74 2.85
N ALA A 191 28.66 -15.87 1.87
CA ALA A 191 29.78 -14.93 1.95
C ALA A 191 29.60 -13.91 3.09
N ALA A 192 28.39 -13.38 3.27
CA ALA A 192 28.05 -12.45 4.35
C ALA A 192 28.13 -13.11 5.74
N SER A 193 27.67 -14.36 5.89
CA SER A 193 27.76 -15.11 7.16
C SER A 193 29.21 -15.35 7.60
N ASN A 194 30.12 -15.64 6.67
CA ASN A 194 31.54 -15.81 6.99
C ASN A 194 32.18 -14.50 7.51
N ILE A 195 31.88 -13.38 6.86
CA ILE A 195 32.38 -12.05 7.30
C ILE A 195 31.79 -11.69 8.67
N ALA A 196 30.50 -11.96 8.90
CA ALA A 196 29.83 -11.65 10.16
C ALA A 196 30.44 -12.38 11.37
N TRP A 197 30.76 -13.67 11.23
CA TRP A 197 31.39 -14.43 12.32
C TRP A 197 32.80 -13.93 12.66
N ILE A 198 33.61 -13.60 11.63
CA ILE A 198 34.95 -13.03 11.83
C ILE A 198 34.86 -11.73 12.63
N LEU A 199 33.96 -10.82 12.24
CA LEU A 199 33.76 -9.54 12.95
C LEU A 199 33.25 -9.75 14.38
N PHE A 200 32.37 -10.73 14.60
CA PHE A 200 31.86 -11.06 15.94
C PHE A 200 32.96 -11.58 16.87
N VAL A 201 33.83 -12.47 16.39
CA VAL A 201 34.97 -12.98 17.17
C VAL A 201 35.97 -11.86 17.47
N VAL A 202 36.29 -11.02 16.49
CA VAL A 202 37.17 -9.85 16.69
C VAL A 202 36.58 -8.91 17.75
N PHE A 203 35.29 -8.61 17.66
CA PHE A 203 34.58 -7.81 18.65
C PHE A 203 34.65 -8.43 20.04
N LEU A 204 34.44 -9.74 20.17
CA LEU A 204 34.46 -10.43 21.47
C LEU A 204 35.85 -10.43 22.10
N VAL A 205 36.91 -10.65 21.30
CA VAL A 205 38.30 -10.53 21.76
C VAL A 205 38.60 -9.10 22.22
N LEU A 206 38.23 -8.09 21.44
CA LEU A 206 38.42 -6.69 21.80
C LEU A 206 37.61 -6.30 23.05
N ALA A 207 36.38 -6.82 23.20
CA ALA A 207 35.53 -6.57 24.35
C ALA A 207 36.13 -7.17 25.63
N VAL A 208 36.69 -8.39 25.55
CA VAL A 208 37.40 -9.03 26.66
C VAL A 208 38.66 -8.24 27.04
N ILE A 209 39.50 -7.88 26.06
CA ILE A 209 40.69 -7.04 26.30
C ILE A 209 40.31 -5.70 26.93
N SER A 210 39.26 -5.05 26.42
CA SER A 210 38.73 -3.79 26.94
C SER A 210 38.22 -3.93 28.38
N MET A 211 37.50 -5.00 28.70
CA MET A 211 37.03 -5.29 30.05
C MET A 211 38.18 -5.45 31.05
N PHE A 212 39.27 -6.10 30.66
CA PHE A 212 40.44 -6.25 31.51
C PHE A 212 41.25 -4.95 31.60
N ARG A 213 41.39 -4.19 30.51
CA ARG A 213 42.10 -2.90 30.52
C ARG A 213 41.37 -1.81 31.32
N LYS A 214 40.05 -1.94 31.51
CA LYS A 214 39.23 -0.99 32.29
C LYS A 214 39.15 -1.33 33.79
N ARG A 215 39.71 -2.47 34.23
CA ARG A 215 39.63 -2.97 35.63
C ARG A 215 40.93 -2.87 36.43
N THR A 216 41.97 -2.25 35.86
CA THR A 216 43.22 -1.85 36.54
C THR A 216 43.31 -0.33 36.49
#